data_AF-A0A3D2KM05-F1
#
_entry.id   AF-A0A3D2KM05-F1
#
_cell.length_a   1.000
_cell.length_b   1.000
_cell.length_c   1.000
_cell.angle_alpha   90.00
_cell.angle_beta   90.00
_cell.angle_gamma   90.00
#
_symmetry.space_group_name_H-M   'P 1'
#
loop_
_entity.id
_entity.type
_entity.pdbx_description
1 polymer ?
#
loop_
_entity_poly.entity_id
_entity_poly.type
_entity_poly.pdbx_seq_one_letter_code
_entity_poly.pdbx_strand_id
1 'polypeptide(L)' 'MLRLRTVKSSGTRAGRLLALTLLLSAALVAVSVRLAWLGVVRHAPLAVRAVSQRAQAVPLGPLRGRILDRSGRPLTDSR' A
#
# COMPACT_ATOMS: atom_id res chain seq x y z
N MET A 1 8.52 15.92 -51.42
CA MET A 1 7.17 16.47 -51.15
C MET A 1 6.41 15.48 -50.27
N LEU A 2 6.16 15.78 -48.98
CA LEU A 2 5.41 14.90 -48.08
C LEU A 2 3.90 15.05 -48.33
N ARG A 3 3.26 13.95 -48.70
CA ARG A 3 1.81 13.88 -48.95
C ARG A 3 1.13 13.46 -47.65
N LEU A 4 0.56 14.43 -46.94
CA LEU A 4 -0.23 14.19 -45.72
C LEU A 4 -1.51 13.46 -46.11
N ARG A 5 -1.62 12.19 -45.71
CA ARG A 5 -2.83 11.38 -45.90
C ARG A 5 -3.80 11.73 -44.78
N THR A 6 -4.80 12.55 -45.08
CA THR A 6 -5.86 12.84 -44.12
C THR A 6 -6.78 11.62 -44.01
N VAL A 7 -6.66 10.89 -42.91
CA VAL A 7 -7.57 9.78 -42.61
C VAL A 7 -8.89 10.40 -42.16
N LYS A 8 -9.92 10.32 -43.00
CA LYS A 8 -11.28 10.72 -42.65
C LYS A 8 -11.73 9.82 -41.49
N SER A 9 -11.75 10.37 -40.28
CA SER A 9 -12.25 9.66 -39.10
C SER A 9 -13.72 9.33 -39.32
N SER A 10 -14.05 8.05 -39.44
CA SER A 10 -15.44 7.59 -39.40
C SER A 10 -16.02 8.00 -38.05
N GLY A 11 -17.15 8.72 -38.01
CA GLY A 11 -17.72 9.32 -36.79
C GLY A 11 -17.88 8.35 -35.61
N THR A 12 -18.05 7.06 -35.89
CA THR A 12 -18.09 5.97 -34.90
C THR A 12 -16.75 5.72 -34.17
N ARG A 13 -15.60 5.94 -34.82
CA ARG A 13 -14.27 5.78 -34.20
C ARG A 13 -13.92 6.97 -33.31
N ALA A 14 -14.22 8.20 -33.75
CA ALA A 14 -14.02 9.40 -32.93
C ALA A 14 -14.88 9.36 -31.65
N GLY A 15 -16.16 8.98 -31.77
CA GLY A 15 -17.05 8.85 -30.61
C GLY A 15 -16.58 7.80 -29.61
N ARG A 16 -16.06 6.65 -30.09
CA ARG A 16 -15.48 5.62 -29.21
C ARG A 16 -14.22 6.12 -28.49
N LEU A 17 -13.33 6.84 -29.17
CA LEU A 17 -12.14 7.42 -28.53
C LEU A 17 -12.52 8.45 -27.47
N LEU A 18 -13.50 9.30 -27.77
CA LEU A 18 -14.03 10.27 -26.80
C LEU A 18 -14.65 9.58 -25.59
N ALA A 19 -15.44 8.52 -25.80
CA ALA A 19 -16.03 7.76 -24.71
C ALA A 19 -14.96 7.10 -23.83
N LEU A 20 -13.92 6.50 -24.42
CA LEU A 20 -12.83 5.87 -23.68
C LEU A 20 -12.01 6.89 -22.88
N THR A 21 -11.72 8.05 -23.46
CA THR A 21 -10.99 9.12 -22.75
C THR A 21 -11.80 9.71 -21.61
N LEU A 22 -13.12 9.90 -21.78
CA LEU A 22 -14.03 10.29 -20.71
C LEU A 22 -14.10 9.24 -19.60
N LEU A 23 -14.19 7.96 -19.95
CA LEU A 23 -14.19 6.87 -18.97
C LEU A 23 -12.90 6.87 -18.14
N LEU A 24 -11.75 6.97 -18.81
CA LEU A 24 -10.44 6.88 -18.18
C LEU A 24 -10.15 8.11 -17.30
N SER A 25 -10.54 9.30 -17.77
CA SER A 25 -10.47 10.53 -16.96
C SER A 25 -11.38 10.46 -15.73
N ALA A 26 -12.62 9.98 -15.88
CA ALA A 26 -13.52 9.79 -14.74
C ALA A 26 -12.96 8.80 -13.71
N ALA A 27 -12.35 7.69 -14.16
CA ALA A 27 -11.68 6.74 -13.29
C ALA A 27 -10.51 7.40 -12.53
N LEU A 28 -9.71 8.22 -13.22
CA LEU A 28 -8.59 8.93 -12.60
C LEU A 28 -9.08 9.93 -11.54
N VAL A 29 -10.15 10.68 -11.84
CA VAL A 29 -10.78 11.61 -10.89
C VAL A 29 -11.28 10.86 -9.65
N ALA A 30 -11.91 9.69 -9.82
CA ALA A 30 -12.38 8.90 -8.69
C ALA A 30 -11.22 8.47 -7.76
N VAL A 31 -10.08 8.06 -8.34
CA VAL A 31 -8.87 7.74 -7.56
C VAL A 31 -8.33 8.98 -6.86
N SER A 32 -8.22 10.12 -7.54
CA SER A 32 -7.77 11.38 -6.93
C SER A 32 -8.66 11.82 -5.77
N VAL A 33 -9.99 11.71 -5.90
CA VAL A 33 -10.94 12.00 -4.83
C VAL A 33 -10.73 11.06 -3.64
N ARG A 34 -10.53 9.77 -3.90
CA ARG A 34 -10.27 8.78 -2.84
C ARG A 34 -8.96 9.11 -2.10
N LEU A 35 -7.91 9.49 -2.82
CA LEU A 35 -6.65 9.91 -2.25
C LEU A 35 -6.80 11.19 -1.42
N ALA A 36 -7.53 12.18 -1.92
CA ALA A 36 -7.83 13.41 -1.19
C ALA A 36 -8.63 13.13 0.08
N TRP A 37 -9.62 12.23 0.04
CA TRP A 37 -10.36 11.80 1.23
C TRP A 37 -9.44 11.19 2.29
N LEU A 38 -8.55 10.29 1.87
CA LEU A 38 -7.58 9.67 2.77
C LEU A 38 -6.57 10.69 3.33
N GLY A 39 -6.07 11.57 2.47
CA GLY A 39 -5.01 12.52 2.79
C GLY A 39 -5.46 13.79 3.50
N VAL A 40 -6.73 14.21 3.38
CA VAL A 40 -7.27 15.42 4.01
C VAL A 40 -8.14 15.04 5.20
N VAL A 41 -9.17 14.21 4.99
CA VAL A 41 -10.15 13.90 6.04
C VAL A 41 -9.62 12.84 7.00
N ARG A 42 -8.92 11.81 6.49
CA ARG A 42 -8.38 10.73 7.33
C ARG A 42 -6.89 10.89 7.67
N HIS A 43 -6.32 12.08 7.46
CA HIS A 43 -4.90 12.32 7.70
C HIS A 43 -4.48 12.00 9.14
N ALA A 44 -5.13 12.62 10.12
CA ALA A 44 -4.79 12.50 11.53
C ALA A 44 -4.78 11.04 12.04
N PRO A 45 -5.84 10.23 11.82
CA PRO A 45 -5.81 8.84 12.28
C PRO A 45 -4.79 7.97 11.54
N LEU A 46 -4.46 8.27 10.27
CA LEU A 46 -3.44 7.53 9.51
C LEU A 46 -2.02 7.89 9.95
N ALA A 47 -1.75 9.15 10.27
CA ALA A 47 -0.45 9.61 10.76
C ALA A 47 -0.10 8.95 12.11
N VAL A 48 -1.06 8.87 13.04
CA VAL A 48 -0.88 8.18 14.33
C VAL A 48 -0.57 6.70 14.13
N ARG A 49 -1.29 6.03 13.21
CA ARG A 49 -1.05 4.62 12.89
C ARG A 49 0.31 4.37 12.24
N ALA A 50 0.77 5.28 11.39
CA ALA A 50 2.08 5.19 10.77
C ALA A 50 3.21 5.22 11.83
N VAL A 51 3.06 6.00 12.90
CA VAL A 51 4.00 5.98 14.03
C VAL A 51 4.00 4.62 14.73
N SER A 52 2.83 4.04 15.00
CA SER A 52 2.74 2.70 15.61
C SER A 52 3.24 1.56 14.71
N GLN A 53 3.23 1.75 13.39
CA GLN A 53 3.77 0.78 12.42
C GLN A 53 5.28 0.88 12.23
N ARG A 54 5.93 1.97 12.66
CA ARG A 54 7.40 2.06 12.65
C ARG A 54 7.94 1.16 13.76
N ALA A 55 8.26 -0.08 13.38
CA ALA A 55 9.04 -1.08 14.13
C ALA A 55 8.90 -0.96 15.65
N GLN A 56 7.87 -1.58 16.20
CA GLN A 56 7.85 -1.87 17.63
C GLN A 56 9.01 -2.80 17.94
N ALA A 57 10.03 -2.28 18.62
CA ALA A 57 11.07 -3.13 19.19
C ALA A 57 10.41 -4.02 20.22
N VAL A 58 10.27 -5.31 19.91
CA VAL A 58 9.83 -6.32 20.88
C VAL A 58 11.10 -6.74 21.62
N PRO A 59 11.26 -6.37 22.90
CA PRO A 59 12.40 -6.85 23.67
C PRO A 59 12.27 -8.36 23.83
N LEU A 60 13.15 -9.10 23.16
CA LEU A 60 13.34 -10.51 23.43
C LEU A 60 14.25 -10.62 24.65
N GLY A 61 13.67 -10.93 25.80
CA GLY A 61 14.45 -11.26 26.98
C GLY A 61 15.30 -12.52 26.71
N PRO A 62 16.59 -12.53 27.07
CA PRO A 62 17.40 -13.74 26.93
C PRO A 62 16.85 -14.83 27.86
N LEU A 63 16.63 -16.03 27.32
CA LEU A 63 16.35 -17.21 28.14
C LEU A 63 17.62 -17.58 28.92
N ARG A 64 17.54 -17.56 30.25
CA ARG A 64 18.64 -18.04 31.09
C ARG A 64 18.81 -19.54 30.88
N GLY A 65 20.06 -19.99 30.75
CA GLY A 65 20.38 -21.42 30.66
C GLY A 65 19.88 -22.20 31.87
N ARG A 66 19.49 -23.45 31.62
CA ARG A 66 19.02 -24.38 32.66
C ARG A 66 20.18 -24.81 33.54
N ILE A 67 20.02 -24.72 34.86
CA ILE A 67 21.03 -25.25 35.79
C ILE A 67 20.69 -26.72 36.02
N LEU A 68 21.67 -27.57 35.78
CA LEU A 68 21.56 -29.02 35.93
C LEU A 68 22.41 -29.49 37.11
N ASP A 69 21.93 -30.50 37.81
CA ASP A 69 22.71 -31.30 38.74
C ASP A 69 23.65 -32.27 37.97
N ARG A 70 24.60 -32.90 38.68
CA ARG A 70 25.55 -33.90 38.16
C ARG A 70 24.89 -35.08 37.44
N SER A 71 23.62 -35.35 37.77
CA SER A 71 22.79 -36.39 37.15
C SER A 71 22.08 -35.93 35.87
N GLY A 72 22.29 -34.68 35.44
CA GLY A 72 21.58 -34.07 34.32
C GLY A 72 20.16 -33.61 34.66
N ARG A 73 19.76 -33.69 35.93
CA ARG A 73 18.42 -33.26 36.39
C ARG A 73 18.35 -31.74 36.56
N PRO A 74 17.25 -31.09 36.15
CA PRO A 74 17.08 -29.65 36.33
C PRO A 74 16.91 -29.26 37.79
N LEU A 75 17.65 -28.23 38.20
CA LEU A 75 17.50 -27.58 39.49
C LEU A 75 16.69 -26.27 39.38
N THR A 76 16.83 -25.57 38.26
CA THR A 76 16.00 -24.40 37.93
C THR A 76 15.85 -24.26 36.42
N ASP A 77 14.70 -23.75 35.99
CA ASP A 77 14.39 -23.43 34.59
C ASP A 77 13.88 -21.99 34.48
N SER A 78 13.97 -21.40 33.28
CA SER A 78 13.64 -19.98 33.02
C SER A 78 12.30 -19.78 32.29
N ARG A 79 11.47 -20.82 32.24
CA ARG A 79 10.20 -20.87 31.51
C ARG A 79 9.03 -20.27 32.28
#